data_AF-A0A0P9K560-F1
#
_entry.id   AF-A0A0P9K560-F1
#
_cell.length_a   1.000
_cell.length_b   1.000
_cell.length_c   1.000
_cell.angle_alpha   90.00
_cell.angle_beta   90.00
_cell.angle_gamma   90.00
#
_symmetry.space_group_name_H-M   'P 1'
#
loop_
_entity.id
_entity.type
_entity.pdbx_description
1 polymer ?
#
loop_
_entity_poly.entity_id
_entity_poly.type
_entity_poly.pdbx_seq_one_letter_code
_entity_poly.pdbx_strand_id
1 'polypeptide(L)'
;MVTRAWYLTNAVKEPHMHHSISQRRAILEGLRQRCNLSTAEFYDKVGRRNPAALPRFTVIPNGNNEFGIVERSTGLVRAVHQGHGAACKAASHLEVTPVRQPSFASYMLRWTAAIATGLALFALYGVS
;
A
#
# COMPACT_ATOMS: atom_id res chain seq x y z
N MET A 1 37.69 49.89 9.89
CA MET A 1 36.34 49.72 9.29
C MET A 1 36.29 48.78 8.06
N VAL A 2 37.37 48.09 7.68
CA VAL A 2 37.42 47.28 6.43
C VAL A 2 36.95 45.82 6.62
N THR A 3 36.97 45.32 7.85
CA THR A 3 36.73 43.89 8.15
C THR A 3 35.26 43.47 8.04
N ARG A 4 34.31 44.40 8.23
CA ARG A 4 32.86 44.08 8.14
C ARG A 4 32.36 43.95 6.70
N ALA A 5 32.94 44.70 5.76
CA ALA A 5 32.54 44.65 4.35
C ALA A 5 32.92 43.33 3.68
N TRP A 6 34.10 42.78 4.01
CA TRP A 6 34.60 41.52 3.47
C TRP A 6 33.77 40.29 3.89
N TYR A 7 33.23 40.30 5.10
CA TYR A 7 32.35 39.24 5.60
C TYR A 7 30.99 39.21 4.87
N LEU A 8 30.44 40.38 4.52
CA LEU A 8 29.17 40.48 3.80
C LEU A 8 29.31 40.05 2.33
N THR A 9 30.43 40.34 1.68
CA THR A 9 30.70 39.89 0.30
C THR A 9 30.90 38.39 0.19
N ASN A 10 31.50 37.75 1.20
CA ASN A 10 31.62 36.29 1.25
C ASN A 10 30.28 35.61 1.61
N ALA A 11 29.49 36.21 2.50
CA ALA A 11 28.16 35.70 2.85
C ALA A 11 27.15 35.78 1.69
N VAL A 12 27.29 36.74 0.76
CA VAL A 12 26.49 36.79 -0.48
C VAL A 12 26.95 35.74 -1.51
N LYS A 13 28.23 35.35 -1.47
CA LYS A 13 28.82 34.41 -2.44
C LYS A 13 28.49 32.94 -2.15
N GLU A 14 28.23 32.58 -0.90
CA GLU A 14 28.12 31.16 -0.49
C GLU A 14 26.73 30.49 -0.37
N PRO A 15 25.55 31.15 -0.36
CA PRO A 15 24.26 30.43 -0.28
C PRO A 15 23.66 30.06 -1.65
N HIS A 16 24.05 30.75 -2.72
CA HIS A 16 23.37 30.63 -4.03
C HIS A 16 23.62 29.29 -4.75
N MET A 17 24.85 28.76 -4.71
CA MET A 17 25.13 27.48 -5.37
C MET A 17 24.43 26.31 -4.66
N HIS A 18 24.37 26.33 -3.32
CA HIS A 18 23.74 25.26 -2.55
C HIS A 18 22.21 25.20 -2.75
N HIS A 19 21.53 26.36 -2.77
CA HIS A 19 20.09 26.42 -3.03
C HIS A 19 19.70 25.96 -4.44
N SER A 20 20.54 26.24 -5.45
CA SER A 20 20.29 25.78 -6.81
C SER A 20 20.43 24.25 -6.96
N ILE A 21 21.33 23.63 -6.21
CA ILE A 21 21.54 22.18 -6.22
C ILE A 21 20.42 21.47 -5.47
N SER A 22 19.99 21.97 -4.30
CA SER A 22 18.86 21.40 -3.56
C SER A 22 17.55 21.51 -4.35
N GLN A 23 17.32 22.65 -5.01
CA GLN A 23 16.14 22.84 -5.86
C GLN A 23 16.14 21.88 -7.05
N ARG A 24 17.28 21.66 -7.72
CA ARG A 24 17.40 20.67 -8.79
C ARG A 24 17.16 19.24 -8.30
N ARG A 25 17.65 18.89 -7.11
CA ARG A 25 17.38 17.57 -6.49
C ARG A 25 15.90 17.39 -6.17
N ALA A 26 15.26 18.39 -5.58
CA ALA A 26 13.82 18.34 -5.30
C ALA A 26 12.98 18.20 -6.57
N ILE A 27 13.34 18.91 -7.65
CA ILE A 27 12.68 18.78 -8.96
C ILE A 27 12.90 17.37 -9.53
N LEU A 28 14.13 16.86 -9.50
CA LEU A 28 14.45 15.51 -9.98
C LEU A 28 13.70 14.44 -9.19
N GLU A 29 13.61 14.57 -7.87
CA GLU A 29 12.85 13.69 -7.01
C GLU A 29 11.35 13.75 -7.33
N GLY A 30 10.79 14.95 -7.54
CA GLY A 30 9.41 15.11 -7.98
C GLY A 30 9.14 14.47 -9.34
N LEU A 31 10.07 14.58 -10.29
CA LEU A 31 9.97 13.92 -11.60
C LEU A 31 10.06 12.39 -11.47
N ARG A 32 10.95 11.88 -10.61
CA ARG A 32 11.05 10.45 -10.33
C ARG A 32 9.78 9.89 -9.70
N GLN A 33 9.20 10.62 -8.74
CA GLN A 33 7.92 10.25 -8.13
C GLN A 33 6.80 10.17 -9.18
N ARG A 34 6.69 11.17 -10.06
CA ARG A 34 5.71 11.16 -11.15
C ARG A 34 5.92 10.02 -12.13
N CYS A 35 7.17 9.72 -12.49
CA CYS A 35 7.51 8.60 -13.37
C CYS A 35 7.13 7.24 -12.75
N ASN A 36 7.38 7.06 -11.45
CA ASN A 36 6.98 5.85 -10.73
C ASN A 36 5.46 5.69 -10.70
N LEU A 37 4.74 6.78 -10.44
CA LEU A 37 3.28 6.80 -10.41
C LEU A 37 2.70 6.49 -11.79
N SER A 38 3.18 7.15 -12.85
CA SER A 38 2.72 6.88 -14.22
C SER A 38 3.01 5.46 -14.67
N THR A 39 4.15 4.89 -14.22
CA THR A 39 4.49 3.49 -14.52
C THR A 39 3.51 2.54 -13.83
N ALA A 40 3.16 2.80 -12.57
CA ALA A 40 2.15 2.00 -11.87
C ALA A 40 0.78 2.07 -12.57
N GLU A 41 0.32 3.28 -12.91
CA GLU A 41 -0.95 3.48 -13.62
C GLU A 41 -0.96 2.84 -15.02
N PHE A 42 0.17 2.85 -15.73
CA PHE A 42 0.30 2.18 -17.02
C PHE A 42 0.06 0.67 -16.88
N TYR A 43 0.72 0.03 -15.92
CA TYR A 43 0.56 -1.40 -15.67
C TYR A 43 -0.88 -1.75 -15.24
N ASP A 44 -1.51 -0.91 -14.42
CA ASP A 44 -2.92 -1.06 -14.05
C ASP A 44 -3.84 -1.01 -15.29
N LYS A 45 -3.62 -0.07 -16.21
CA LYS A 45 -4.42 0.06 -17.45
C LYS A 45 -4.19 -1.09 -18.44
N VAL A 46 -2.98 -1.61 -18.53
CA VAL A 46 -2.63 -2.75 -19.39
C VAL A 46 -3.13 -4.07 -18.77
N GLY A 47 -3.67 -4.04 -17.55
CA GLY A 47 -4.13 -5.24 -16.83
C GLY A 47 -2.98 -6.19 -16.51
N ARG A 48 -1.74 -5.69 -16.52
CA ARG A 48 -0.54 -6.47 -16.19
C ARG A 48 0.00 -6.01 -14.86
N ARG A 49 0.43 -6.96 -14.04
CA ARG A 49 1.02 -6.64 -12.75
C ARG A 49 2.34 -5.91 -12.95
N ASN A 50 2.49 -4.77 -12.28
CA ASN A 50 3.72 -3.99 -12.32
C ASN A 50 4.90 -4.85 -11.78
N PRO A 51 5.98 -5.07 -12.56
CA PRO A 51 7.13 -5.87 -12.12
C PRO A 51 7.89 -5.22 -10.95
N ALA A 52 7.75 -3.91 -10.76
CA ALA A 52 8.32 -3.18 -9.62
C ALA A 52 7.41 -3.18 -8.39
N ALA A 53 6.14 -3.60 -8.51
CA ALA A 53 5.25 -3.73 -7.36
C ALA A 53 5.63 -4.97 -6.56
N LEU A 54 5.99 -4.78 -5.30
CA LEU A 54 6.49 -5.87 -4.49
C LEU A 54 5.37 -6.89 -4.19
N PRO A 55 5.66 -8.19 -4.18
CA PRO A 55 4.69 -9.25 -3.90
C PRO A 55 3.93 -9.01 -2.60
N ARG A 56 2.62 -9.28 -2.61
CA ARG A 56 1.75 -9.10 -1.43
C ARG A 56 2.04 -10.15 -0.37
N PHE A 57 2.43 -11.35 -0.81
CA PHE A 57 2.81 -12.45 0.05
C PHE A 57 4.29 -12.80 -0.14
N THR A 58 5.00 -12.98 0.96
CA THR A 58 6.39 -13.42 0.98
C THR A 58 6.45 -14.82 1.56
N VAL A 59 7.23 -15.70 0.93
CA VAL A 59 7.45 -17.06 1.41
C VAL A 59 8.69 -17.05 2.29
N ILE A 60 8.53 -17.36 3.58
CA ILE A 60 9.60 -17.37 4.58
C ILE A 60 9.82 -18.82 5.04
N PRO A 61 11.06 -19.34 5.01
CA PRO A 61 11.36 -20.68 5.54
C PRO A 61 11.24 -20.70 7.07
N ASN A 62 10.57 -21.72 7.62
CA ASN A 62 10.34 -21.90 9.06
C ASN A 62 11.13 -23.09 9.66
N GLY A 63 12.01 -23.72 8.87
CA GLY A 63 12.70 -24.96 9.25
C GLY A 63 11.90 -26.22 8.88
N ASN A 64 12.52 -27.41 8.95
CA ASN A 64 11.87 -28.70 8.65
C ASN A 64 11.09 -28.77 7.31
N ASN A 65 11.59 -28.08 6.28
CA ASN A 65 10.94 -27.96 4.95
C ASN A 65 9.56 -27.26 4.98
N GLU A 66 9.25 -26.55 6.05
CA GLU A 66 8.06 -25.71 6.18
C GLU A 66 8.33 -24.30 5.69
N PHE A 67 7.37 -23.76 4.97
CA PHE A 67 7.42 -22.42 4.43
C PHE A 67 6.13 -21.68 4.80
N GLY A 68 6.28 -20.60 5.57
CA GLY A 68 5.20 -19.69 5.93
C GLY A 68 4.95 -18.69 4.81
N ILE A 69 3.69 -18.51 4.44
CA ILE A 69 3.25 -17.44 3.56
C ILE A 69 2.85 -16.26 4.44
N VAL A 70 3.67 -15.21 4.43
CA VAL A 70 3.49 -14.02 5.24
C VAL A 70 2.93 -12.90 4.38
N GLU A 71 1.84 -12.28 4.81
CA GLU A 71 1.33 -11.07 4.18
C GLU A 71 2.24 -9.89 4.53
N ARG A 72 2.74 -9.19 3.50
CA ARG A 72 3.72 -8.12 3.66
C ARG A 72 3.21 -6.93 4.47
N SER A 73 1.93 -6.56 4.33
CA SER A 73 1.36 -5.38 4.98
C SER A 73 1.09 -5.58 6.46
N THR A 74 0.74 -6.81 6.86
CA THR A 74 0.33 -7.14 8.23
C THR A 74 1.40 -7.91 8.99
N GLY A 75 2.36 -8.53 8.28
CA GLY A 75 3.34 -9.44 8.87
C GLY A 75 2.72 -10.75 9.37
N LEU A 76 1.45 -11.00 9.09
CA LEU A 76 0.73 -12.18 9.58
C LEU A 76 1.00 -13.39 8.66
N VAL A 77 1.23 -14.54 9.30
CA VAL A 77 1.35 -15.82 8.61
C VAL A 77 -0.06 -16.29 8.23
N ARG A 78 -0.34 -16.35 6.92
CA ARG A 78 -1.66 -16.74 6.41
C ARG A 78 -1.81 -18.25 6.23
N ALA A 79 -0.71 -18.92 5.91
CA ALA A 79 -0.65 -20.38 5.77
C ALA A 79 0.79 -20.86 5.90
N VAL A 80 0.97 -22.09 6.37
CA VAL A 80 2.26 -22.80 6.37
C VAL A 80 2.11 -24.02 5.47
N HIS A 81 3.04 -24.17 4.53
CA HIS A 81 3.06 -25.29 3.60
C HIS A 81 4.37 -26.07 3.71
N GLN A 82 4.25 -27.39 3.61
CA GLN A 82 5.39 -28.29 3.47
C GLN A 82 5.89 -28.25 2.03
N GLY A 83 7.17 -27.93 1.83
CA GLY A 83 7.84 -27.86 0.54
C GLY A 83 7.73 -26.50 -0.17
N HIS A 84 8.86 -26.05 -0.71
CA HIS A 84 9.00 -24.74 -1.34
C HIS A 84 8.04 -24.54 -2.52
N GLY A 85 7.92 -25.54 -3.39
CA GLY A 85 7.06 -25.47 -4.58
C GLY A 85 5.57 -25.35 -4.23
N ALA A 86 5.12 -26.00 -3.15
CA ALA A 86 3.74 -25.89 -2.68
C ALA A 86 3.46 -24.49 -2.11
N ALA A 87 4.40 -23.95 -1.34
CA ALA A 87 4.30 -22.61 -0.78
C ALA A 87 4.28 -21.52 -1.87
N CYS A 88 5.11 -21.64 -2.91
CA CYS A 88 5.10 -20.70 -4.04
C CYS A 88 3.79 -20.77 -4.86
N LYS A 89 3.25 -21.97 -5.09
CA LYS A 89 1.94 -22.14 -5.74
C LYS A 89 0.80 -21.55 -4.91
N ALA A 90 0.81 -21.77 -3.60
CA ALA A 90 -0.19 -21.20 -2.71
C ALA A 90 -0.07 -19.67 -2.62
N ALA A 91 1.16 -19.12 -2.57
CA ALA A 91 1.39 -17.68 -2.58
C ALA A 91 0.87 -17.04 -3.89
N SER A 92 1.21 -17.61 -5.05
CA SER A 92 0.70 -17.11 -6.34
C SER A 92 -0.83 -17.18 -6.46
N HIS A 93 -1.46 -18.24 -5.94
CA HIS A 93 -2.93 -18.31 -5.89
C HIS A 93 -3.54 -17.23 -5.00
N LEU A 94 -2.95 -16.97 -3.83
CA LEU A 94 -3.37 -15.90 -2.93
C LEU A 94 -3.19 -14.50 -3.54
N GLU A 95 -2.21 -14.32 -4.43
CA GLU A 95 -2.00 -13.07 -5.15
C GLU A 95 -3.04 -12.82 -6.24
N VAL A 96 -3.53 -13.88 -6.90
CA VAL A 96 -4.60 -13.80 -7.91
C VAL A 96 -5.96 -13.60 -7.25
N THR A 97 -6.15 -14.15 -6.05
CA THR A 97 -7.43 -14.05 -5.35
C THR A 97 -7.65 -12.60 -4.87
N PRO A 98 -8.66 -11.88 -5.38
CA PRO A 98 -8.95 -10.54 -4.89
C PRO A 98 -9.33 -10.64 -3.42
N VAL A 99 -8.74 -9.78 -2.58
CA VAL A 99 -9.17 -9.69 -1.19
C VAL A 99 -10.57 -9.12 -1.21
N ARG A 100 -11.55 -9.97 -0.88
CA ARG A 100 -12.94 -9.55 -0.70
C ARG A 100 -12.97 -8.57 0.47
N GLN A 101 -12.90 -7.28 0.16
CA GLN A 101 -13.14 -6.25 1.14
C GLN A 101 -14.62 -6.35 1.52
N PRO A 102 -14.95 -6.48 2.81
CA PRO A 102 -16.35 -6.39 3.24
C PRO A 102 -16.83 -4.99 2.84
N SER A 103 -17.69 -4.92 1.83
CA SER A 103 -18.18 -3.63 1.36
C SER A 103 -19.08 -3.06 2.44
N PHE A 104 -18.97 -1.75 2.68
CA PHE A 104 -19.90 -1.03 3.56
C PHE A 104 -21.36 -1.30 3.15
N ALA A 105 -21.62 -1.46 1.84
CA ALA A 105 -22.92 -1.86 1.33
C ALA A 105 -23.41 -3.21 1.89
N SER A 106 -22.56 -4.23 1.97
CA SER A 106 -22.93 -5.53 2.55
C SER A 106 -23.23 -5.44 4.05
N TYR A 107 -22.52 -4.58 4.76
CA TYR A 107 -22.77 -4.30 6.17
C TYR A 107 -24.12 -3.57 6.35
N MET A 108 -24.35 -2.51 5.56
CA MET A 108 -25.58 -1.73 5.59
C MET A 108 -26.81 -2.56 5.19
N LEU A 109 -26.67 -3.47 4.22
CA LEU A 109 -27.73 -4.42 3.85
C LEU A 109 -28.12 -5.34 5.02
N ARG A 110 -27.13 -5.85 5.77
CA ARG A 110 -27.40 -6.70 6.93
C ARG A 110 -28.12 -5.94 8.05
N TRP A 111 -27.71 -4.69 8.32
CA TRP A 111 -28.36 -3.85 9.33
C TRP A 111 -29.76 -3.43 8.94
N THR A 112 -29.97 -3.02 7.69
CA THR A 112 -31.31 -2.67 7.17
C THR A 112 -32.25 -3.87 7.22
N ALA A 113 -31.79 -5.07 6.85
CA ALA A 113 -32.57 -6.29 6.97
C ALA A 113 -32.95 -6.59 8.44
N ALA A 114 -31.99 -6.44 9.37
CA ALA A 114 -32.26 -6.63 10.80
C ALA A 114 -33.30 -5.64 11.34
N ILE A 115 -33.18 -4.36 10.98
CA ILE A 115 -34.14 -3.31 11.39
C ILE A 115 -35.52 -3.55 10.78
N ALA A 116 -35.57 -3.86 9.48
CA ALA A 116 -36.84 -4.15 8.79
C ALA A 116 -37.54 -5.36 9.41
N THR A 117 -36.79 -6.41 9.76
CA THR A 117 -37.32 -7.59 10.46
C THR A 117 -37.85 -7.21 11.85
N GLY A 118 -37.11 -6.40 12.60
CA GLY A 118 -37.54 -5.89 13.90
C GLY A 118 -38.84 -5.07 13.82
N LEU A 119 -38.94 -4.18 12.83
CA LEU A 119 -40.14 -3.38 12.58
C LEU A 119 -41.34 -4.24 12.15
N ALA A 120 -41.12 -5.26 11.32
CA ALA A 120 -42.17 -6.18 10.91
C ALA A 120 -42.71 -6.98 12.10
N LEU A 121 -41.82 -7.50 12.95
CA LEU A 121 -42.21 -8.19 14.18
C LEU A 121 -42.92 -7.24 15.15
N PHE A 122 -42.43 -6.01 15.32
CA PHE A 122 -43.08 -5.02 16.15
C PHE A 122 -44.48 -4.65 15.63
N ALA A 123 -44.67 -4.51 14.33
CA ALA A 123 -45.97 -4.23 13.76
C ALA A 123 -46.96 -5.40 13.92
N LEU A 124 -46.49 -6.64 13.82
CA LEU A 124 -47.32 -7.84 13.93
C LEU A 124 -47.65 -8.22 15.39
N TYR A 125 -46.73 -7.97 16.33
CA TYR A 125 -46.83 -8.43 17.71
C TYR A 125 -46.89 -7.31 18.76
N GLY A 126 -46.64 -6.05 18.38
CA GLY A 126 -46.64 -4.90 19.28
C GLY A 126 -47.98 -4.17 19.39
N VAL A 127 -49.00 -4.58 18.62
CA VAL A 127 -50.39 -4.12 18.76
C VAL A 127 -51.22 -5.23 19.40
N SER A 128 -50.87 -5.64 20.61
CA SER A 128 -51.68 -6.52 21.48
C SER A 128 -51.42 -6.18 22.94
#